data_AF-A0A9D1LYH0-F1
#
_entry.id   AF-A0A9D1LYH0-F1
#
_cell.length_a   1.000
_cell.length_b   1.000
_cell.length_c   1.000
_cell.angle_alpha   90.00
_cell.angle_beta   90.00
_cell.angle_gamma   90.00
#
_symmetry.space_group_name_H-M   'P 1'
#
loop_
_entity.id
_entity.type
_entity.pdbx_description
1 polymer ?
#
loop_
_entity_poly.entity_id
_entity_poly.type
_entity_poly.pdbx_seq_one_letter_code
_entity_poly.pdbx_strand_id
1 'polypeptide(L)'
;MRCMVCFNEVPNGMDVCPCCGFTQYDVIGDTKEALAILGTMADKHRNVFLKKYDLGVNIFTWKDKDGTIVLNEKKRISFGTCDTMQKNTVWLESQFARIPDISEQSVELSVIKSGEPEKIIEVKIPALKEAELQKLGAEMNDDLTVSLVLKNDTSQTKSNPVSIL
;
A
#
# COMPACT_ATOMS: atom_id res chain seq x y z
N MET A 1 -15.12 17.52 -7.95
CA MET A 1 -13.70 17.99 -7.88
C MET A 1 -12.85 16.94 -7.16
N ARG A 2 -11.51 16.96 -7.24
CA ARG A 2 -10.66 15.99 -6.49
C ARG A 2 -10.20 16.57 -5.15
N CYS A 3 -10.20 15.74 -4.10
CA CYS A 3 -9.66 16.11 -2.80
C CYS A 3 -8.14 16.26 -2.88
N MET A 4 -7.59 17.35 -2.35
CA MET A 4 -6.13 17.57 -2.34
C MET A 4 -5.36 16.63 -1.39
N VAL A 5 -6.06 15.94 -0.48
CA VAL A 5 -5.44 14.99 0.45
C VAL A 5 -5.40 13.58 -0.12
N CYS A 6 -6.54 13.06 -0.58
CA CYS A 6 -6.68 11.67 -0.99
C CYS A 6 -6.87 11.48 -2.50
N PHE A 7 -6.94 12.57 -3.27
CA PHE A 7 -7.17 12.59 -4.72
C PHE A 7 -8.45 11.92 -5.23
N ASN A 8 -9.28 11.36 -4.34
CA ASN A 8 -10.62 10.88 -4.66
C ASN A 8 -11.56 12.02 -5.04
N GLU A 9 -12.60 11.67 -5.79
CA GLU A 9 -13.66 12.57 -6.16
C GLU A 9 -14.47 12.99 -4.92
N VAL A 10 -14.72 14.29 -4.81
CA VAL A 10 -15.63 14.88 -3.84
C VAL A 10 -16.89 15.30 -4.60
N PRO A 11 -18.05 14.69 -4.27
CA PRO A 11 -19.34 15.07 -4.84
C PRO A 11 -19.64 16.55 -4.68
N ASN A 12 -20.37 17.12 -5.64
CA ASN A 12 -20.74 18.52 -5.62
C ASN A 12 -21.59 18.86 -4.38
N GLY A 13 -21.30 20.01 -3.75
CA GLY A 13 -22.02 20.48 -2.57
C GLY A 13 -21.59 19.85 -1.25
N MET A 14 -20.48 19.11 -1.22
CA MET A 14 -19.89 18.62 0.03
C MET A 14 -18.65 19.40 0.43
N ASP A 15 -18.75 20.09 1.57
CA ASP A 15 -17.64 20.85 2.17
C ASP A 15 -16.58 19.95 2.82
N VAL A 16 -16.86 18.66 2.98
CA VAL A 16 -15.94 17.69 3.61
C VAL A 16 -15.78 16.49 2.70
N CYS A 17 -14.53 16.10 2.43
CA CYS A 17 -14.25 14.90 1.67
C CYS A 17 -14.76 13.65 2.41
N PRO A 18 -15.64 12.83 1.81
CA PRO A 18 -16.22 11.67 2.48
C PRO A 18 -15.20 10.55 2.73
N CYS A 19 -14.11 10.54 1.96
CA CYS A 19 -13.05 9.53 2.08
C CYS A 19 -12.10 9.83 3.25
N CYS A 20 -11.53 11.04 3.31
CA CYS A 20 -10.50 11.37 4.29
C CYS A 20 -10.94 12.36 5.37
N GLY A 21 -12.11 12.97 5.25
CA GLY A 21 -12.62 13.97 6.19
C GLY A 21 -11.96 15.35 6.07
N PHE A 22 -11.22 15.62 4.99
CA PHE A 22 -10.61 16.94 4.78
C PHE A 22 -11.65 17.97 4.33
N THR A 23 -11.68 19.11 5.01
CA THR A 23 -12.55 20.24 4.67
C THR A 23 -12.08 20.94 3.39
N GLN A 24 -13.00 21.24 2.50
CA GLN A 24 -12.79 22.06 1.32
C GLN A 24 -12.90 23.54 1.70
N TYR A 25 -12.04 24.37 1.09
CA TYR A 25 -11.98 25.79 1.37
C TYR A 25 -12.17 26.57 0.08
N ASP A 26 -13.14 27.48 0.10
CA ASP A 26 -13.27 28.50 -0.94
C ASP A 26 -12.32 29.66 -0.62
N VAL A 27 -11.54 30.07 -1.62
CA VAL A 27 -10.60 31.18 -1.49
C VAL A 27 -11.05 32.30 -2.40
N ILE A 28 -11.18 33.51 -1.84
CA ILE A 28 -11.46 34.71 -2.63
C ILE A 28 -10.15 35.17 -3.30
N GLY A 29 -10.10 35.06 -4.63
CA GLY A 29 -8.94 35.40 -5.45
C GLY A 29 -8.02 34.20 -5.71
N ASP A 30 -7.35 34.20 -6.87
CA ASP A 30 -6.37 33.17 -7.25
C ASP A 30 -4.97 33.60 -6.79
N THR A 31 -4.63 33.30 -5.54
CA THR A 31 -3.32 33.62 -4.98
C THR A 31 -2.51 32.36 -4.74
N LYS A 32 -1.27 32.34 -5.24
CA LYS A 32 -0.29 31.27 -5.00
C LYS A 32 -0.07 31.01 -3.51
N GLU A 33 -0.20 32.05 -2.69
CA GLU A 33 -0.07 32.00 -1.23
C GLU A 33 -1.16 31.12 -0.59
N ALA A 34 -2.41 31.27 -1.02
CA ALA A 34 -3.51 30.45 -0.52
C ALA A 34 -3.32 28.97 -0.87
N LEU A 35 -2.87 28.67 -2.09
CA LEU A 35 -2.55 27.30 -2.49
C LEU A 35 -1.42 26.69 -1.66
N ALA A 36 -0.39 27.47 -1.31
CA ALA A 36 0.70 27.01 -0.46
C ALA A 36 0.25 26.68 0.98
N ILE A 37 -0.61 27.53 1.55
CA ILE A 37 -1.21 27.30 2.88
C ILE A 37 -2.10 26.06 2.86
N LEU A 38 -3.00 25.96 1.88
CA LEU A 38 -3.90 24.82 1.73
C LEU A 38 -3.12 23.51 1.49
N GLY A 39 -2.04 23.54 0.71
CA GLY A 39 -1.14 22.41 0.53
C GLY A 39 -0.52 21.94 1.85
N THR A 40 -0.05 22.88 2.67
CA THR A 40 0.50 22.56 3.99
C THR A 40 -0.55 21.95 4.94
N MET A 41 -1.80 22.45 4.89
CA MET A 41 -2.90 21.89 5.66
C MET A 41 -3.28 20.48 5.18
N ALA A 42 -3.31 20.28 3.86
CA ALA A 42 -3.57 19.00 3.23
C ALA A 42 -2.51 17.96 3.63
N ASP A 43 -1.22 18.30 3.57
CA ASP A 43 -0.13 17.40 3.96
C ASP A 43 -0.23 16.97 5.43
N LYS A 44 -0.54 17.92 6.32
CA LYS A 44 -0.76 17.62 7.75
C LYS A 44 -1.94 16.66 7.95
N HIS A 45 -3.06 16.92 7.27
CA HIS A 45 -4.24 16.06 7.34
C HIS A 45 -3.96 14.68 6.76
N ARG A 46 -3.26 14.61 5.62
CA ARG A 46 -2.83 13.37 4.97
C ARG A 46 -2.00 12.52 5.92
N ASN A 47 -1.00 13.11 6.59
CA ASN A 47 -0.18 12.39 7.56
C ASN A 47 -1.01 11.81 8.71
N VAL A 48 -1.95 12.58 9.27
CA VAL A 48 -2.84 12.08 10.34
C VAL A 48 -3.79 10.99 9.84
N PHE A 49 -4.29 11.12 8.61
CA PHE A 49 -5.16 10.12 8.00
C PHE A 49 -4.40 8.81 7.76
N LEU A 50 -3.20 8.87 7.18
CA LEU A 50 -2.40 7.70 6.84
C LEU A 50 -1.86 6.95 8.06
N LYS A 51 -1.65 7.63 9.20
CA LYS A 51 -1.31 6.97 10.49
C LYS A 51 -2.35 5.95 10.94
N LYS A 52 -3.58 6.04 10.43
CA LYS A 52 -4.66 5.10 10.77
C LYS A 52 -4.56 3.79 10.02
N TYR A 53 -3.72 3.69 8.98
CA TYR A 53 -3.62 2.52 8.11
C TYR A 53 -2.25 1.85 8.28
N ASP A 54 -2.26 0.59 8.74
CA ASP A 54 -1.09 -0.28 8.79
C ASP A 54 -1.14 -1.27 7.62
N LEU A 55 -0.08 -1.31 6.82
CA LEU A 55 0.05 -2.23 5.69
C LEU A 55 0.96 -3.39 6.05
N GLY A 56 0.61 -4.57 5.54
CA GLY A 56 1.41 -5.77 5.70
C GLY A 56 1.07 -6.79 4.63
N VAL A 57 1.67 -7.96 4.72
CA VAL A 57 1.36 -9.10 3.84
C VAL A 57 1.23 -10.36 4.66
N ASN A 58 0.33 -11.24 4.23
CA ASN A 58 0.25 -12.58 4.78
C ASN A 58 1.21 -13.51 4.04
N ILE A 59 2.08 -14.14 4.81
CA ILE A 59 3.07 -15.12 4.36
C ILE A 59 2.64 -16.50 4.82
N PHE A 60 2.79 -17.47 3.92
CA PHE A 60 2.41 -18.85 4.12
C PHE A 60 3.64 -19.73 4.14
N THR A 61 3.85 -20.44 5.25
CA THR A 61 4.88 -21.45 5.38
C THR A 61 4.22 -22.81 5.23
N TRP A 62 4.78 -23.67 4.40
CA TRP A 62 4.32 -25.05 4.18
C TRP A 62 5.37 -26.02 4.73
N LYS A 63 4.94 -27.21 5.16
CA LYS A 63 5.84 -28.29 5.58
C LYS A 63 5.40 -29.62 5.02
N ASP A 64 6.35 -30.55 4.90
CA ASP A 64 6.02 -31.95 4.70
C ASP A 64 5.51 -32.56 6.01
N LYS A 65 4.41 -33.30 5.92
CA LYS A 65 3.92 -34.17 6.98
C LYS A 65 3.54 -35.50 6.34
N ASP A 66 4.37 -36.51 6.59
CA ASP A 66 4.18 -37.88 6.11
C ASP A 66 4.03 -37.95 4.57
N GLY A 67 4.84 -37.17 3.83
CA GLY A 67 4.82 -37.12 2.36
C GLY A 67 3.70 -36.25 1.78
N THR A 68 2.94 -35.54 2.62
CA THR A 68 1.93 -34.57 2.18
C THR A 68 2.35 -33.15 2.56
N ILE A 69 2.31 -32.24 1.60
CA ILE A 69 2.55 -30.81 1.86
C ILE A 69 1.30 -30.21 2.53
N VAL A 70 1.47 -29.73 3.75
CA VAL A 70 0.41 -29.11 4.55
C VAL A 70 0.80 -27.70 4.96
N LEU A 71 -0.19 -26.81 5.10
CA LEU A 71 0.04 -25.47 5.62
C LEU A 71 0.56 -25.58 7.06
N ASN A 72 1.73 -25.01 7.30
CA ASN A 72 2.33 -24.98 8.63
C ASN A 72 1.93 -23.71 9.39
N GLU A 73 2.04 -22.56 8.73
CA GLU A 73 1.85 -21.26 9.36
C GLU A 73 1.33 -20.25 8.36
N LYS A 74 0.37 -19.42 8.78
CA LYS A 74 0.03 -18.16 8.14
C LYS A 74 0.42 -17.05 9.10
N LYS A 75 1.30 -16.14 8.68
CA LYS A 75 1.72 -15.00 9.51
C LYS A 75 1.62 -13.70 8.73
N ARG A 76 1.21 -12.64 9.42
CA ARG A 76 1.27 -11.29 8.88
C ARG A 76 2.62 -10.66 9.17
N ILE A 77 3.26 -10.08 8.15
CA ILE A 77 4.45 -9.25 8.31
C ILE A 77 4.07 -7.81 7.95
N SER A 78 4.27 -6.87 8.86
CA SER A 78 3.94 -5.45 8.65
C SER A 78 5.06 -4.73 7.88
N PHE A 79 4.67 -3.85 6.95
CA PHE A 79 5.50 -2.80 6.38
C PHE A 79 5.50 -1.53 7.26
N GLY A 80 4.53 -1.41 8.16
CA GLY A 80 4.32 -0.25 9.02
C GLY A 80 3.10 0.58 8.61
N THR A 81 2.98 1.76 9.22
CA THR A 81 1.89 2.70 8.93
C THR A 81 2.13 3.47 7.65
N CYS A 82 1.07 3.73 6.89
CA CYS A 82 1.15 4.34 5.57
C CYS A 82 1.80 5.75 5.57
N ASP A 83 1.77 6.47 6.69
CA ASP A 83 2.39 7.79 6.78
C ASP A 83 3.92 7.71 6.69
N THR A 84 4.51 6.64 7.21
CA THR A 84 5.96 6.37 7.16
C THR A 84 6.42 5.84 5.81
N MET A 85 5.49 5.31 5.01
CA MET A 85 5.76 4.71 3.69
C MET A 85 5.69 5.73 2.55
N GLN A 86 5.33 6.99 2.82
CA GLN A 86 5.19 7.99 1.77
C GLN A 86 6.53 8.21 1.05
N LYS A 87 6.49 8.17 -0.29
CA LYS A 87 7.62 8.44 -1.20
C LYS A 87 8.79 7.47 -1.11
N ASN A 88 8.63 6.33 -0.43
CA ASN A 88 9.68 5.32 -0.28
C ASN A 88 9.11 3.92 -0.52
N THR A 89 9.92 3.05 -1.13
CA THR A 89 9.66 1.61 -1.07
C THR A 89 10.14 1.07 0.27
N VAL A 90 9.21 0.53 1.08
CA VAL A 90 9.57 -0.15 2.33
C VAL A 90 9.76 -1.64 2.04
N TRP A 91 10.92 -2.17 2.40
CA TRP A 91 11.29 -3.57 2.16
C TRP A 91 11.12 -4.39 3.42
N LEU A 92 10.61 -5.62 3.27
CA LEU A 92 10.69 -6.60 4.34
C LEU A 92 12.14 -7.07 4.51
N GLU A 93 12.54 -7.31 5.75
CA GLU A 93 13.84 -7.91 6.07
C GLU A 93 13.94 -9.37 5.60
N SER A 94 12.80 -10.06 5.55
CA SER A 94 12.74 -11.46 5.12
C SER A 94 13.04 -11.62 3.63
N GLN A 95 13.74 -12.70 3.29
CA GLN A 95 13.91 -13.17 1.92
C GLN A 95 12.99 -14.36 1.65
N PHE A 96 12.55 -14.47 0.41
CA PHE A 96 11.58 -15.46 -0.05
C PHE A 96 12.16 -16.27 -1.20
N ALA A 97 11.88 -17.57 -1.22
CA ALA A 97 12.22 -18.41 -2.35
C ALA A 97 11.31 -18.10 -3.54
N ARG A 98 11.90 -18.03 -4.73
CA ARG A 98 11.14 -17.95 -5.98
C ARG A 98 10.42 -19.27 -6.25
N ILE A 99 9.19 -19.19 -6.75
CA ILE A 99 8.47 -20.34 -7.30
C ILE A 99 8.83 -20.46 -8.80
N PRO A 100 9.33 -21.62 -9.27
CA PRO A 100 9.61 -21.84 -10.69
C PRO A 100 8.35 -21.85 -11.56
N ASP A 101 8.52 -21.50 -12.84
CA ASP A 101 7.53 -21.66 -13.91
C ASP A 101 6.17 -20.97 -13.72
N ILE A 102 6.10 -19.95 -12.86
CA ILE A 102 4.97 -19.03 -12.75
C ILE A 102 5.27 -17.71 -13.47
N SER A 103 4.25 -17.12 -14.11
CA SER A 103 4.35 -15.79 -14.72
C SER A 103 4.08 -14.68 -13.71
N GLU A 104 3.24 -14.95 -12.71
CA GLU A 104 2.85 -14.01 -11.66
C GLU A 104 2.75 -14.74 -10.32
N GLN A 105 3.12 -14.04 -9.26
CA GLN A 105 2.94 -14.47 -7.88
C GLN A 105 1.75 -13.73 -7.26
N SER A 106 0.84 -14.48 -6.67
CA SER A 106 -0.27 -13.93 -5.87
C SER A 106 0.20 -13.70 -4.44
N VAL A 107 -0.06 -12.50 -3.91
CA VAL A 107 0.30 -12.07 -2.56
C VAL A 107 -0.94 -11.50 -1.87
N GLU A 108 -1.21 -11.95 -0.66
CA GLU A 108 -2.25 -11.37 0.20
C GLU A 108 -1.73 -10.09 0.87
N LEU A 109 -2.06 -8.93 0.30
CA LEU A 109 -1.87 -7.63 0.95
C LEU A 109 -2.90 -7.49 2.09
N SER A 110 -2.41 -7.18 3.28
CA SER A 110 -3.19 -6.92 4.47
C SER A 110 -3.23 -5.42 4.76
N VAL A 111 -4.44 -4.87 4.85
CA VAL A 111 -4.69 -3.47 5.22
C VAL A 111 -5.48 -3.45 6.52
N ILE A 112 -4.92 -2.84 7.56
CA ILE A 112 -5.59 -2.67 8.84
C ILE A 112 -5.81 -1.17 9.06
N LYS A 113 -7.07 -0.74 9.07
CA LYS A 113 -7.45 0.61 9.47
C LYS A 113 -7.87 0.61 10.94
N SER A 114 -7.38 1.58 11.70
CA SER A 114 -7.66 1.71 13.13
C SER A 114 -9.17 1.67 13.42
N GLY A 115 -9.60 0.69 14.20
CA GLY A 115 -11.00 0.49 14.58
C GLY A 115 -11.84 -0.32 13.58
N GLU A 116 -11.24 -0.82 12.50
CA GLU A 116 -11.91 -1.64 11.48
C GLU A 116 -11.26 -3.03 11.36
N PRO A 117 -12.00 -4.05 10.88
CA PRO A 117 -11.43 -5.35 10.59
C PRO A 117 -10.33 -5.29 9.53
N GLU A 118 -9.44 -6.28 9.55
CA GLU A 118 -8.42 -6.47 8.51
C GLU A 118 -9.08 -6.71 7.15
N LYS A 119 -8.63 -5.94 6.16
CA LYS A 119 -8.99 -6.12 4.75
C LYS A 119 -7.86 -6.83 4.03
N ILE A 120 -8.17 -7.96 3.40
CA ILE A 120 -7.23 -8.71 2.56
C ILE A 120 -7.51 -8.41 1.10
N ILE A 121 -6.46 -8.03 0.37
CA ILE A 121 -6.50 -7.74 -1.06
C ILE A 121 -5.52 -8.70 -1.73
N GLU A 122 -6.01 -9.48 -2.70
CA GLU A 122 -5.13 -10.30 -3.54
C GLU A 122 -4.43 -9.41 -4.57
N VAL A 123 -3.10 -9.41 -4.54
CA VAL A 123 -2.26 -8.62 -5.45
C VAL A 123 -1.40 -9.56 -6.27
N LYS A 124 -1.45 -9.41 -7.59
CA LYS A 124 -0.59 -10.14 -8.52
C LYS A 124 0.64 -9.31 -8.85
N ILE A 125 1.81 -9.92 -8.67
CA ILE A 125 3.10 -9.33 -9.00
C ILE A 125 3.72 -10.20 -10.09
N PRO A 126 4.23 -9.65 -11.21
CA PRO A 126 4.96 -10.45 -12.17
C PRO A 126 6.12 -11.18 -11.48
N ALA A 127 6.37 -12.44 -11.83
CA ALA A 127 7.44 -13.21 -11.20
C ALA A 127 8.81 -12.83 -11.81
N LEU A 128 9.85 -12.78 -10.96
CA LEU A 128 11.23 -12.69 -11.46
C LEU A 128 11.65 -14.05 -12.05
N LYS A 129 12.57 -14.04 -13.01
CA LYS A 129 12.93 -15.25 -13.79
C LYS A 129 14.14 -15.98 -13.21
N GLU A 130 15.04 -15.24 -12.58
CA GLU A 130 16.33 -15.71 -12.10
C GLU A 130 16.14 -16.56 -10.84
N ALA A 131 16.89 -17.66 -10.73
CA ALA A 131 16.81 -18.60 -9.61
C ALA A 131 17.53 -18.06 -8.35
N GLU A 132 17.06 -16.92 -7.85
CA GLU A 132 17.61 -16.18 -6.73
C GLU A 132 16.57 -16.00 -5.62
N LEU A 133 17.04 -15.72 -4.39
CA LEU A 133 16.17 -15.27 -3.32
C LEU A 133 15.62 -13.87 -3.64
N GLN A 134 14.40 -13.62 -3.20
CA GLN A 134 13.65 -12.42 -3.52
C GLN A 134 13.32 -11.64 -2.26
N LYS A 135 13.31 -10.32 -2.37
CA LYS A 135 12.77 -9.42 -1.34
C LYS A 135 11.45 -8.84 -1.82
N LEU A 136 10.52 -8.72 -0.88
CA LEU A 136 9.22 -8.10 -1.09
C LEU A 136 9.20 -6.72 -0.45
N GLY A 137 8.75 -5.73 -1.20
CA GLY A 137 8.55 -4.37 -0.77
C GLY A 137 7.15 -3.86 -1.08
N ALA A 138 6.79 -2.74 -0.49
CA ALA A 138 5.57 -2.01 -0.77
C ALA A 138 5.90 -0.54 -1.00
N GLU A 139 5.26 0.04 -2.00
CA GLU A 139 5.39 1.46 -2.36
C GLU A 139 4.02 2.12 -2.32
N MET A 140 3.91 3.17 -1.51
CA MET A 140 2.71 3.98 -1.39
C MET A 140 2.70 5.06 -2.47
N ASN A 141 1.66 5.08 -3.29
CA ASN A 141 1.44 6.09 -4.33
C ASN A 141 0.65 7.29 -3.77
N ASP A 142 0.67 8.40 -4.51
CA ASP A 142 0.03 9.65 -4.07
C ASP A 142 -1.50 9.51 -3.96
N ASP A 143 -2.13 8.70 -4.80
CA ASP A 143 -3.58 8.49 -4.89
C ASP A 143 -4.15 7.46 -3.89
N LEU A 144 -3.41 7.20 -2.80
CA LEU A 144 -3.76 6.20 -1.79
C LEU A 144 -3.85 4.77 -2.33
N THR A 145 -3.16 4.50 -3.42
CA THR A 145 -2.89 3.13 -3.84
C THR A 145 -1.53 2.67 -3.36
N VAL A 146 -1.37 1.35 -3.22
CA VAL A 146 -0.09 0.71 -2.94
C VAL A 146 0.24 -0.23 -4.09
N SER A 147 1.52 -0.34 -4.39
CA SER A 147 2.05 -1.36 -5.29
C SER A 147 3.05 -2.22 -4.55
N LEU A 148 2.98 -3.53 -4.75
CA LEU A 148 3.97 -4.45 -4.24
C LEU A 148 5.14 -4.57 -5.23
N VAL A 149 6.34 -4.67 -4.69
CA VAL A 149 7.58 -4.71 -5.45
C VAL A 149 8.34 -5.98 -5.10
N LEU A 150 8.72 -6.76 -6.10
CA LEU A 150 9.65 -7.88 -5.93
C LEU A 150 10.99 -7.49 -6.52
N LYS A 151 12.08 -7.77 -5.81
CA LYS A 151 13.44 -7.65 -6.34
C LYS A 151 14.30 -8.84 -5.94
N ASN A 152 15.29 -9.13 -6.77
CA ASN A 152 16.47 -9.93 -6.43
C ASN A 152 17.72 -9.07 -6.71
N ASP A 153 18.89 -9.69 -6.87
CA ASP A 153 20.13 -8.93 -7.06
C ASP A 153 20.27 -8.40 -8.50
N THR A 154 19.49 -8.93 -9.44
CA THR A 154 19.63 -8.69 -10.89
C THR A 154 18.46 -7.94 -11.51
N SER A 155 17.28 -7.96 -10.87
CA SER A 155 16.03 -7.48 -11.46
C SER A 155 15.02 -7.03 -10.41
N GLN A 156 14.07 -6.22 -10.87
CA GLN A 156 12.95 -5.74 -10.07
C GLN A 156 11.68 -5.70 -10.93
N THR A 157 10.55 -5.99 -10.31
CA THR A 157 9.23 -5.91 -10.91
C THR A 157 8.21 -5.39 -9.89
N LYS A 158 7.07 -4.91 -10.38
CA LYS A 158 6.07 -4.19 -9.59
C LYS A 158 4.66 -4.63 -10.00
N SER A 159 3.77 -4.74 -9.03
CA SER A 159 2.35 -5.00 -9.28
C SER A 159 1.64 -3.79 -9.86
N ASN A 160 0.45 -4.01 -10.40
CA ASN A 160 -0.49 -2.91 -10.59
C ASN A 160 -0.83 -2.27 -9.21
N PRO A 161 -1.09 -0.95 -9.16
CA PRO A 161 -1.53 -0.28 -7.95
C PRO A 161 -2.90 -0.79 -7.49
N VAL A 162 -3.07 -0.95 -6.18
CA VAL A 162 -4.34 -1.31 -5.54
C VAL A 162 -4.72 -0.32 -4.44
N SER A 163 -6.01 0.01 -4.33
CA SER A 163 -6.50 0.94 -3.31
C SER A 163 -6.39 0.35 -1.90
N ILE A 164 -5.91 1.14 -0.93
CA ILE A 164 -5.93 0.78 0.50
C ILE A 164 -7.24 1.15 1.21
N LEU A 165 -8.09 1.94 0.55
CA LEU A 165 -9.44 2.26 0.99
C LEU A 165 -10.37 1.08 0.73
#